data_AF-A0A7V1RES5-F1
#
_entry.id   AF-A0A7V1RES5-F1
#
_cell.length_a   1.000
_cell.length_b   1.000
_cell.length_c   1.000
_cell.angle_alpha   90.00
_cell.angle_beta   90.00
_cell.angle_gamma   90.00
#
_symmetry.space_group_name_H-M   'P 1'
#
loop_
_entity.id
_entity.type
_entity.pdbx_description
1 polymer ?
#
loop_
_entity_poly.entity_id
_entity_poly.type
_entity_poly.pdbx_seq_one_letter_code
_entity_poly.pdbx_strand_id
1 'polypeptide(L)'
;MSNEAAGVPGEGTPTLAAYAARVTIGPLERMLEHAQGVRENRETEPVHQMRVWSRRTRAALDVFAACFPDPEYRRLAREARRVTRALGEARDLDVMIEALEKRAESLPPEQQGGVLRFVESLRDRRAALQPRVEKAVTRFEVHDPVGRFLQIARRHGALPAEEPVLEGAREAAS
;
A
#
# COMPACT_ATOMS: atom_id res chain seq x y z
N MET A 1 35.30 -10.52 38.53
CA MET A 1 34.57 -11.75 38.89
C MET A 1 33.12 -11.35 39.08
N SER A 2 32.35 -11.32 38.01
CA SER A 2 31.47 -12.42 37.56
C SER A 2 30.29 -12.60 38.52
N ASN A 3 29.06 -12.27 38.13
CA ASN A 3 28.26 -13.11 37.25
C ASN A 3 26.95 -12.42 36.85
N GLU A 4 26.54 -12.72 35.61
CA GLU A 4 25.26 -12.49 34.97
C GLU A 4 24.05 -12.92 35.79
N ALA A 5 22.96 -12.17 35.64
CA ALA A 5 21.63 -12.76 35.57
C ALA A 5 20.96 -12.25 34.28
N ALA A 6 21.08 -13.07 33.24
CA ALA A 6 20.37 -12.95 31.98
C ALA A 6 18.86 -12.86 32.24
N GLY A 7 18.24 -11.79 31.72
CA GLY A 7 16.79 -11.71 31.63
C GLY A 7 16.30 -12.73 30.59
N VAL A 8 15.58 -13.74 31.05
CA VAL A 8 14.88 -14.72 30.21
C VAL A 8 13.91 -13.96 29.28
N PRO A 9 13.97 -14.15 27.95
CA PRO A 9 12.96 -13.60 27.06
C PRO A 9 11.64 -14.33 27.31
N GLY A 10 10.65 -13.58 27.81
CA GLY A 10 9.34 -14.12 28.18
C GLY A 10 8.60 -14.73 27.01
N GLU A 11 8.17 -15.98 27.20
CA GLU A 11 7.26 -16.72 26.32
C GLU A 11 5.95 -15.94 26.11
N GLY A 12 5.56 -15.75 24.85
CA GLY A 12 4.19 -15.40 24.46
C GLY A 12 3.90 -13.95 24.07
N THR A 13 4.75 -12.96 24.39
CA THR A 13 4.54 -11.57 23.90
C THR A 13 5.40 -11.30 22.66
N PRO A 14 4.79 -11.04 21.48
CA PRO A 14 5.57 -10.73 20.29
C PRO A 14 6.41 -9.46 20.53
N THR A 15 7.67 -9.48 20.08
CA THR A 15 8.51 -8.27 20.10
C THR A 15 7.83 -7.15 19.32
N LEU A 16 8.15 -5.89 19.64
CA LEU A 16 7.62 -4.74 18.89
C LEU A 16 7.88 -4.87 17.39
N ALA A 17 9.04 -5.40 17.01
CA ALA A 17 9.41 -5.66 15.62
C ALA A 17 8.52 -6.75 14.99
N ALA A 18 8.24 -7.86 15.69
CA ALA A 18 7.34 -8.91 15.21
C ALA A 18 5.90 -8.42 15.07
N TYR A 19 5.42 -7.58 16.00
CA TYR A 19 4.13 -6.91 15.86
C TYR A 19 4.11 -5.96 14.66
N ALA A 20 5.17 -5.16 14.49
CA ALA A 20 5.33 -4.24 13.36
C ALA A 20 5.26 -4.96 12.01
N ALA A 21 5.90 -6.13 11.90
CA ALA A 21 5.84 -6.93 10.68
C ALA A 21 4.40 -7.37 10.36
N ARG A 22 3.68 -7.93 11.34
CA ARG A 22 2.29 -8.38 11.18
C ARG A 22 1.35 -7.26 10.71
N VAL A 23 1.47 -6.07 11.30
CA VAL A 23 0.57 -4.95 10.98
C VAL A 23 0.94 -4.20 9.69
N THR A 24 2.14 -4.45 9.13
CA THR A 24 2.60 -3.80 7.90
C THR A 24 2.36 -4.67 6.66
N ILE A 25 2.54 -5.99 6.76
CA ILE A 25 2.40 -6.92 5.62
C ILE A 25 0.98 -6.89 5.05
N GLY A 26 -0.04 -7.05 5.90
CA GLY A 26 -1.42 -7.09 5.44
C GLY A 26 -1.82 -5.84 4.63
N PRO A 27 -1.62 -4.61 5.14
CA PRO A 27 -1.88 -3.39 4.36
C PRO A 27 -1.06 -3.28 3.05
N LEU A 28 0.18 -3.77 3.03
CA LEU A 28 0.98 -3.83 1.79
C LEU A 28 0.36 -4.75 0.74
N GLU A 29 -0.03 -5.97 1.14
CA GLU A 29 -0.68 -6.93 0.26
C GLU A 29 -2.02 -6.39 -0.27
N ARG A 30 -2.88 -5.89 0.64
CA ARG A 30 -4.16 -5.25 0.28
C ARG A 30 -3.99 -4.07 -0.67
N MET A 31 -2.93 -3.30 -0.50
CA MET A 31 -2.61 -2.22 -1.43
C MET A 31 -2.29 -2.76 -2.84
N LEU A 32 -1.59 -3.89 -2.96
CA LEU A 32 -1.25 -4.50 -4.25
C LEU A 32 -2.44 -5.22 -4.90
N GLU A 33 -3.37 -5.79 -4.12
CA GLU A 33 -4.61 -6.42 -4.64
C GLU A 33 -5.38 -5.50 -5.60
N HIS A 34 -5.34 -4.18 -5.38
CA HIS A 34 -6.04 -3.19 -6.20
C HIS A 34 -5.19 -2.62 -7.35
N ALA A 35 -3.91 -2.99 -7.48
CA ALA A 35 -2.99 -2.41 -8.45
C ALA A 35 -3.48 -2.60 -9.90
N GLN A 36 -4.01 -3.77 -10.22
CA GLN A 36 -4.54 -4.07 -11.54
C GLN A 36 -5.78 -3.22 -11.87
N GLY A 37 -6.75 -3.14 -10.97
CA GLY A 37 -7.94 -2.31 -11.18
C GLY A 37 -7.61 -0.82 -11.35
N VAL A 38 -6.60 -0.32 -10.64
CA VAL A 38 -6.10 1.06 -10.82
C VAL A 38 -5.48 1.28 -12.20
N ARG A 39 -4.75 0.30 -12.73
CA ARG A 39 -4.19 0.37 -14.10
C ARG A 39 -5.29 0.32 -15.16
N GLU A 40 -6.27 -0.56 -14.98
CA GLU A 40 -7.37 -0.69 -15.93
C GLU A 40 -8.28 0.55 -15.95
N ASN A 41 -8.42 1.23 -14.81
CA ASN A 41 -9.15 2.50 -14.67
C ASN A 41 -10.56 2.48 -15.27
N ARG A 42 -11.25 1.33 -15.15
CA ARG A 42 -12.64 1.15 -15.59
C ARG A 42 -13.65 1.72 -14.60
N GLU A 43 -13.26 1.77 -13.33
CA GLU A 43 -14.06 2.21 -12.20
C GLU A 43 -13.17 2.92 -11.18
N THR A 44 -13.76 3.77 -10.33
CA THR A 44 -13.03 4.61 -9.36
C THR A 44 -12.73 3.88 -8.05
N GLU A 45 -13.41 2.77 -7.77
CA GLU A 45 -13.31 2.03 -6.50
C GLU A 45 -11.92 1.41 -6.27
N PRO A 46 -11.22 0.82 -7.25
CA PRO A 46 -9.84 0.38 -7.08
C PRO A 46 -8.90 1.52 -6.66
N VAL A 47 -9.06 2.72 -7.23
CA VAL A 47 -8.27 3.91 -6.84
C VAL A 47 -8.57 4.30 -5.39
N HIS A 48 -9.85 4.26 -5.00
CA HIS A 48 -10.26 4.53 -3.63
C HIS A 48 -9.65 3.53 -2.64
N GLN A 49 -9.81 2.23 -2.87
CA GLN A 49 -9.32 1.19 -1.97
C GLN A 49 -7.80 1.16 -1.90
N MET A 50 -7.10 1.25 -3.04
CA MET A 50 -5.65 1.34 -3.05
C MET A 50 -5.15 2.57 -2.27
N ARG A 51 -5.85 3.72 -2.37
CA ARG A 51 -5.53 4.92 -1.59
C ARG A 51 -5.72 4.67 -0.08
N VAL A 52 -6.82 4.01 0.33
CA VAL A 52 -7.06 3.67 1.74
C VAL A 52 -5.93 2.80 2.30
N TRP A 53 -5.60 1.71 1.61
CA TRP A 53 -4.54 0.79 2.06
C TRP A 53 -3.16 1.44 2.00
N SER A 54 -2.84 2.25 0.99
CA SER A 54 -1.56 2.97 0.92
C SER A 54 -1.36 3.93 2.10
N ARG A 55 -2.41 4.59 2.58
CA ARG A 55 -2.33 5.42 3.81
C ARG A 55 -2.07 4.57 5.05
N ARG A 56 -2.73 3.42 5.18
CA ARG A 56 -2.51 2.48 6.30
C ARG A 56 -1.09 1.93 6.30
N THR A 57 -0.59 1.50 5.14
CA THR A 57 0.79 1.08 4.92
C THR A 57 1.77 2.16 5.35
N ARG A 58 1.55 3.41 4.93
CA ARG A 58 2.41 4.52 5.35
C ARG A 58 2.38 4.78 6.84
N ALA A 59 1.20 4.78 7.45
CA ALA A 59 1.08 4.96 8.89
C ALA A 59 1.88 3.87 9.64
N ALA A 60 1.78 2.61 9.24
CA ALA A 60 2.57 1.53 9.81
C ALA A 60 4.09 1.75 9.58
N LEU A 61 4.51 2.08 8.36
CA LEU A 61 5.92 2.34 8.04
C LEU A 61 6.50 3.54 8.81
N ASP A 62 5.72 4.58 9.03
CA ASP A 62 6.15 5.77 9.76
C ASP A 62 6.24 5.47 11.27
N VAL A 63 5.26 4.75 11.84
CA VAL A 63 5.22 4.40 13.27
C VAL A 63 6.34 3.43 13.67
N PHE A 64 6.64 2.44 12.83
CA PHE A 64 7.60 1.39 13.16
C PHE A 64 9.00 1.62 12.58
N ALA A 65 9.31 2.81 12.06
CA ALA A 65 10.60 3.11 11.46
C ALA A 65 11.79 2.82 12.39
N ALA A 66 11.64 3.03 13.71
CA ALA A 66 12.68 2.75 14.70
C ALA A 66 12.98 1.26 14.87
N CYS A 67 12.03 0.36 14.55
CA CYS A 67 12.24 -1.08 14.60
C CYS A 67 13.12 -1.59 13.45
N PHE A 68 13.24 -0.81 12.37
CA PHE A 68 13.91 -1.19 11.15
C PHE A 68 14.86 -0.07 10.69
N PRO A 69 16.02 0.12 11.34
CA PRO A 69 17.03 1.11 10.97
C PRO A 69 17.76 0.74 9.66
N ASP A 70 17.01 0.56 8.58
CA ASP A 70 17.45 0.01 7.30
C ASP A 70 17.25 1.03 6.16
N PRO A 71 18.25 1.29 5.31
CA PRO A 71 18.10 2.15 4.12
C PRO A 71 16.98 1.68 3.17
N GLU A 72 16.79 0.37 3.01
CA GLU A 72 15.75 -0.21 2.15
C GLU A 72 14.35 0.00 2.75
N TYR A 73 14.19 -0.03 4.07
CA TYR A 73 12.94 0.32 4.73
C TYR A 73 12.54 1.78 4.44
N ARG A 74 13.50 2.71 4.59
CA ARG A 74 13.31 4.13 4.25
C ARG A 74 13.00 4.33 2.77
N ARG A 75 13.57 3.51 1.90
CA ARG A 75 13.26 3.53 0.47
C ARG A 75 11.83 3.05 0.19
N LEU A 76 11.42 1.93 0.80
CA LEU A 76 10.05 1.40 0.70
C LEU A 76 9.01 2.44 1.16
N ALA A 77 9.23 3.09 2.30
CA ALA A 77 8.34 4.14 2.81
C ALA A 77 8.22 5.33 1.82
N ARG A 78 9.33 5.74 1.20
CA ARG A 78 9.32 6.79 0.16
C ARG A 78 8.56 6.36 -1.10
N GLU A 79 8.67 5.11 -1.51
CA GLU A 79 7.95 4.56 -2.66
C GLU A 79 6.44 4.48 -2.37
N ALA A 80 6.02 3.97 -1.21
CA ALA A 80 4.61 3.97 -0.77
C ALA A 80 4.03 5.40 -0.71
N ARG A 81 4.83 6.39 -0.27
CA ARG A 81 4.45 7.82 -0.29
C ARG A 81 4.21 8.36 -1.70
N ARG A 82 4.99 7.94 -2.69
CA ARG A 82 4.79 8.36 -4.09
C ARG A 82 3.48 7.81 -4.63
N VAL A 83 3.18 6.54 -4.38
CA VAL A 83 1.91 5.93 -4.79
C VAL A 83 0.73 6.63 -4.12
N THR A 84 0.79 6.84 -2.81
CA THR A 84 -0.29 7.52 -2.05
C THR A 84 -0.61 8.92 -2.59
N ARG A 85 0.42 9.66 -3.03
CA ARG A 85 0.26 10.99 -3.62
C ARG A 85 -0.41 10.92 -4.99
N ALA A 86 0.06 10.04 -5.87
CA ALA A 86 -0.51 9.88 -7.20
C ALA A 86 -1.99 9.46 -7.12
N LEU A 87 -2.32 8.48 -6.27
CA LEU A 87 -3.69 8.06 -6.02
C LEU A 87 -4.55 9.16 -5.39
N GLY A 88 -3.94 10.05 -4.61
CA GLY A 88 -4.64 11.17 -3.99
C GLY A 88 -5.14 12.19 -4.99
N GLU A 89 -4.26 12.63 -5.88
CA GLU A 89 -4.62 13.59 -6.93
C GLU A 89 -5.74 13.03 -7.82
N ALA A 90 -5.71 11.73 -8.14
CA ALA A 90 -6.77 11.07 -8.89
C ALA A 90 -8.09 10.99 -8.09
N ARG A 91 -8.07 10.47 -6.86
CA ARG A 91 -9.30 10.29 -6.06
C ARG A 91 -9.97 11.61 -5.71
N ASP A 92 -9.20 12.67 -5.50
CA ASP A 92 -9.76 13.99 -5.20
C ASP A 92 -10.59 14.52 -6.39
N LEU A 93 -10.18 14.23 -7.64
CA LEU A 93 -10.98 14.52 -8.83
C LEU A 93 -12.19 13.60 -8.95
N ASP A 94 -12.02 12.29 -8.72
CA ASP A 94 -13.14 11.33 -8.78
C ASP A 94 -14.26 11.72 -7.80
N VAL A 95 -13.92 12.13 -6.57
CA VAL A 95 -14.90 12.61 -5.57
C VAL A 95 -15.56 13.91 -6.01
N MET A 96 -14.81 14.84 -6.61
CA MET A 96 -15.35 16.11 -7.09
C MET A 96 -16.34 15.91 -8.24
N ILE A 97 -16.01 15.02 -9.19
CA ILE A 97 -16.88 14.64 -10.30
C ILE A 97 -18.19 14.06 -9.76
N GLU A 98 -18.11 13.05 -8.89
CA GLU A 98 -19.27 12.39 -8.28
C GLU A 98 -20.18 13.38 -7.53
N ALA A 99 -19.58 14.30 -6.76
CA ALA A 99 -20.33 15.32 -6.04
C ALA A 99 -21.02 16.33 -6.95
N LEU A 100 -20.38 16.73 -8.06
CA LEU A 100 -20.94 17.69 -9.02
C LEU A 100 -22.05 17.08 -9.88
N GLU A 101 -21.90 15.82 -10.28
CA GLU A 101 -22.94 15.06 -10.99
C GLU A 101 -24.19 14.95 -10.12
N LYS A 102 -24.04 14.49 -8.88
CA LYS A 102 -25.13 14.43 -7.91
C LYS A 102 -25.74 15.81 -7.65
N ARG A 103 -24.92 16.87 -7.65
CA ARG A 103 -25.44 18.23 -7.51
C ARG A 103 -26.26 18.65 -8.73
N ALA A 104 -25.82 18.33 -9.94
CA ALA A 104 -26.52 18.67 -11.17
C ALA A 104 -27.95 18.11 -11.22
N GLU A 105 -28.15 16.89 -10.72
CA GLU A 105 -29.49 16.26 -10.62
C GLU A 105 -30.49 17.09 -9.79
N SER A 106 -30.00 17.88 -8.84
CA SER A 106 -30.82 18.73 -7.97
C SER A 106 -31.01 20.17 -8.47
N LEU A 107 -30.41 20.54 -9.61
CA LEU A 107 -30.45 21.90 -10.15
C LEU A 107 -31.56 22.07 -11.21
N PRO A 108 -32.08 23.31 -11.38
CA PRO A 108 -32.95 23.64 -12.50
C PRO A 108 -32.28 23.31 -13.86
N PRO A 109 -33.03 22.85 -14.88
CA PRO A 109 -32.47 22.43 -16.18
C PRO A 109 -31.54 23.47 -16.82
N GLU A 110 -31.85 24.77 -16.69
CA GLU A 110 -31.04 25.86 -17.24
C GLU A 110 -29.61 25.92 -16.65
N GLN A 111 -29.42 25.43 -15.42
CA GLN A 111 -28.15 25.47 -14.70
C GLN A 111 -27.33 24.17 -14.85
N GLN A 112 -27.99 23.06 -15.21
CA GLN A 112 -27.35 21.74 -15.33
C GLN A 112 -26.23 21.74 -16.38
N GLY A 113 -26.48 22.36 -17.54
CA GLY A 113 -25.52 22.36 -18.65
C GLY A 113 -24.18 23.01 -18.30
N GLY A 114 -24.17 24.04 -17.45
CA GLY A 114 -22.94 24.67 -16.97
C GLY A 114 -22.11 23.75 -16.08
N VAL A 115 -22.77 23.06 -15.15
CA VAL A 115 -22.13 22.11 -14.23
C VAL A 115 -21.58 20.90 -14.98
N LEU A 116 -22.35 20.34 -15.92
CA LEU A 116 -21.91 19.17 -16.70
C LEU A 116 -20.69 19.49 -17.58
N ARG A 117 -20.61 20.68 -18.18
CA ARG A 117 -19.39 21.11 -18.88
C ARG A 117 -18.18 21.19 -17.96
N PHE A 118 -18.36 21.62 -16.72
CA PHE A 118 -17.27 21.63 -15.75
C PHE A 118 -16.86 20.22 -15.35
N VAL A 119 -17.81 19.30 -15.20
CA VAL A 119 -17.55 17.87 -14.97
C VAL A 119 -16.69 17.26 -16.08
N GLU A 120 -16.99 17.54 -17.36
CA GLU A 120 -16.15 17.06 -18.47
C GLU A 120 -14.71 17.57 -18.37
N SER A 121 -14.51 18.85 -18.03
CA SER A 121 -13.17 19.39 -17.81
C SER A 121 -12.42 18.70 -16.66
N LEU A 122 -13.12 18.26 -15.62
CA LEU A 122 -12.53 17.48 -14.52
C LEU A 122 -12.19 16.05 -14.96
N ARG A 123 -13.02 15.43 -15.80
CA ARG A 123 -12.75 14.10 -16.38
C ARG A 123 -11.50 14.12 -17.26
N ASP A 124 -11.34 15.14 -18.08
CA ASP A 124 -10.11 15.34 -18.88
C ASP A 124 -8.87 15.46 -17.99
N ARG A 125 -8.96 16.26 -16.91
CA ARG A 125 -7.87 16.39 -15.93
C ARG A 125 -7.58 15.07 -15.22
N ARG A 126 -8.61 14.28 -14.88
CA ARG A 126 -8.44 12.96 -14.28
C ARG A 126 -7.71 12.05 -15.28
N ALA A 127 -8.17 11.99 -16.54
CA ALA A 127 -7.55 11.18 -17.58
C ALA A 127 -6.07 11.54 -17.77
N ALA A 128 -5.72 12.83 -17.76
CA ALA A 128 -4.34 13.30 -17.84
C ALA A 128 -3.44 12.86 -16.66
N LEU A 129 -4.01 12.54 -15.49
CA LEU A 129 -3.27 12.00 -14.35
C LEU A 129 -3.01 10.49 -14.46
N GLN A 130 -3.77 9.76 -15.27
CA GLN A 130 -3.72 8.29 -15.31
C GLN A 130 -2.30 7.75 -15.60
N PRO A 131 -1.52 8.26 -16.57
CA PRO A 131 -0.17 7.77 -16.82
C PRO A 131 0.77 7.89 -15.60
N ARG A 132 0.59 8.93 -14.78
CA ARG A 132 1.37 9.12 -13.55
C ARG A 132 0.96 8.12 -12.47
N VAL A 133 -0.33 7.85 -12.34
CA VAL A 133 -0.86 6.85 -11.41
C VAL A 133 -0.33 5.46 -11.78
N GLU A 134 -0.49 5.06 -13.03
CA GLU A 134 0.02 3.78 -13.55
C GLU A 134 1.52 3.64 -13.32
N LYS A 135 2.30 4.65 -13.71
CA LYS A 135 3.76 4.62 -13.51
C LYS A 135 4.15 4.46 -12.05
N ALA A 136 3.45 5.14 -11.13
CA ALA A 136 3.72 5.02 -9.70
C ALA A 136 3.38 3.62 -9.17
N VAL A 137 2.23 3.08 -9.56
CA VAL A 137 1.72 1.76 -9.13
C VAL A 137 2.58 0.64 -9.71
N THR A 138 2.80 0.62 -11.02
CA THR A 138 3.63 -0.39 -11.70
C THR A 138 5.04 -0.40 -11.15
N ARG A 139 5.67 0.77 -10.95
CA ARG A 139 7.00 0.82 -10.36
C ARG A 139 7.02 0.24 -8.94
N PHE A 140 5.99 0.52 -8.14
CA PHE A 140 5.90 0.00 -6.78
C PHE A 140 5.76 -1.51 -6.77
N GLU A 141 4.87 -2.07 -7.59
CA GLU A 141 4.63 -3.51 -7.75
C GLU A 141 5.87 -4.25 -8.28
N VAL A 142 6.50 -3.75 -9.35
CA VAL A 142 7.72 -4.34 -9.95
C VAL A 142 8.89 -4.37 -8.97
N HIS A 143 8.94 -3.42 -8.02
CA HIS A 143 9.97 -3.40 -6.99
C HIS A 143 9.70 -4.38 -5.83
N ASP A 144 8.67 -5.24 -5.92
CA ASP A 144 8.30 -6.25 -4.93
C ASP A 144 8.33 -5.73 -3.48
N PRO A 145 7.38 -4.86 -3.11
CA PRO A 145 7.42 -4.18 -1.82
C PRO A 145 7.16 -5.13 -0.66
N VAL A 146 6.38 -6.19 -0.89
CA VAL A 146 6.11 -7.24 0.12
C VAL A 146 7.35 -8.08 0.34
N GLY A 147 7.96 -8.64 -0.71
CA GLY A 147 9.17 -9.45 -0.56
C GLY A 147 10.34 -8.66 0.05
N ARG A 148 10.53 -7.40 -0.37
CA ARG A 148 11.53 -6.52 0.26
C ARG A 148 11.24 -6.27 1.74
N PHE A 149 9.98 -6.04 2.11
CA PHE A 149 9.62 -5.87 3.51
C PHE A 149 9.87 -7.15 4.32
N LEU A 150 9.51 -8.33 3.79
CA LEU A 150 9.77 -9.62 4.44
C LEU A 150 11.27 -9.83 4.68
N GLN A 151 12.12 -9.53 3.70
CA GLN A 151 13.57 -9.60 3.86
C GLN A 151 14.09 -8.66 4.95
N ILE A 152 13.60 -7.42 5.01
CA ILE A 152 13.93 -6.47 6.08
C ILE A 152 13.48 -7.03 7.43
N ALA A 153 12.24 -7.49 7.53
CA ALA A 153 11.68 -8.02 8.77
C ALA A 153 12.50 -9.21 9.30
N ARG A 154 12.94 -10.13 8.44
CA ARG A 154 13.81 -11.25 8.81
C ARG A 154 15.20 -10.79 9.27
N ARG A 155 15.84 -9.87 8.54
CA ARG A 155 17.16 -9.30 8.90
C ARG A 155 17.16 -8.67 10.30
N HIS A 156 16.02 -8.11 10.71
CA HIS A 156 15.84 -7.48 12.01
C HIS A 156 15.18 -8.39 13.06
N GLY A 157 15.06 -9.70 12.81
CA GLY A 157 14.52 -10.66 13.78
C GLY A 157 13.02 -10.50 14.07
N ALA A 158 12.28 -9.79 13.22
CA ALA A 158 10.83 -9.60 13.34
C ALA A 158 10.03 -10.81 12.81
N LEU A 159 10.64 -11.59 11.91
CA LEU A 159 10.09 -12.82 11.37
C LEU A 159 11.13 -13.93 11.48
N PRO A 160 10.69 -15.19 11.62
CA PRO A 160 11.61 -16.33 11.53
C PRO A 160 12.30 -16.34 10.16
N ALA A 161 13.53 -16.89 10.12
CA ALA A 161 14.17 -17.23 8.86
C ALA A 161 13.25 -18.18 8.06
N GLU A 162 13.29 -18.12 6.72
CA GLU A 162 12.57 -19.12 5.92
C GLU A 162 13.04 -20.51 6.34
N GLU A 163 12.10 -21.37 6.75
CA GLU A 163 12.40 -22.79 6.85
C GLU A 163 12.83 -23.26 5.47
N PRO A 164 13.98 -23.96 5.33
CA PRO A 164 14.34 -24.54 4.06
C PRO A 164 13.19 -25.45 3.63
N VAL A 165 12.61 -25.18 2.46
CA VAL A 165 11.68 -26.09 1.81
C VAL A 165 12.46 -27.40 1.63
N LEU A 166 12.14 -28.41 2.44
CA LEU A 166 12.70 -29.75 2.30
C LEU A 166 12.14 -30.36 1.01
N GLU A 167 12.72 -29.97 -0.12
CA GLU A 167 12.51 -30.61 -1.40
C GLU A 167 13.31 -31.91 -1.39
N GLY A 168 12.72 -32.96 -0.80
CA GLY A 168 13.42 -34.21 -0.54
C GLY A 168 12.56 -35.28 0.13
N ALA A 169 11.41 -35.61 -0.46
CA ALA A 169 10.66 -36.83 -0.11
C ALA A 169 10.13 -37.56 -1.37
N ARG A 170 10.88 -37.51 -2.47
CA ARG A 170 10.75 -38.45 -3.60
C ARG A 170 11.99 -39.34 -3.60
N GLU A 171 11.95 -40.42 -2.82
CA GLU A 171 12.72 -41.68 -2.98
C GLU A 171 12.68 -42.48 -1.66
N ALA A 172 11.51 -43.03 -1.31
CA ALA A 172 11.39 -44.15 -0.37
C ALA A 172 9.95 -44.69 -0.36
N ALA A 173 9.47 -45.13 -1.52
CA ALA A 173 8.36 -46.08 -1.59
C ALA A 173 8.57 -46.88 -2.87
N SER A 174 9.57 -47.77 -2.76
CA SER A 174 9.66 -48.98 -3.58
C SER A 174 8.45 -49.87 -3.36
#